data_AF-A0A8T6YAF5-F1
#
_entry.id   AF-A0A8T6YAF5-F1
#
_cell.length_a   1.000
_cell.length_b   1.000
_cell.length_c   1.000
_cell.angle_alpha   90.00
_cell.angle_beta   90.00
_cell.angle_gamma   90.00
#
_symmetry.space_group_name_H-M   'P 1'
#
loop_
_entity.id
_entity.type
_entity.pdbx_description
1 polymer ?
#
loop_
_entity_poly.entity_id
_entity_poly.type
_entity_poly.pdbx_seq_one_letter_code
_entity_poly.pdbx_strand_id
1 'polypeptide(L)'
;MGSGLPVGHEKYKPFSVDVSRAAATFGDVDFINHGGQLLVPDADGDFYLEVIEPPTDDEARHGDWLPDAKWTVYRVTPERFQVVERDRQVYLVCAEWKPDWPGALSTRDEWFHEHLDNIAESMDMELAELRRWFCSVAGAERAMAYIAVAEHWGWCNFDHYPLKLTMHEVHERYEQVHDCTCERCTLLNRKTELAEKDDLDEDELAELAELNERIPAMLEAEE
;
A
#
# COMPACT_ATOMS: atom_id res chain seq x y z
N MET A 1 -12.18 8.23 -26.86
CA MET A 1 -12.83 6.94 -26.56
C MET A 1 -12.60 6.72 -25.08
N GLY A 2 -13.66 6.71 -24.27
CA GLY A 2 -13.52 6.58 -22.83
C GLY A 2 -12.96 5.23 -22.46
N SER A 3 -11.77 5.20 -21.87
CA SER A 3 -11.34 4.10 -21.02
C SER A 3 -12.33 4.05 -19.86
N GLY A 4 -13.24 3.08 -19.90
CA GLY A 4 -14.02 2.73 -18.73
C GLY A 4 -13.03 2.18 -17.70
N LEU A 5 -12.47 3.06 -16.88
CA LEU A 5 -11.83 2.65 -15.64
C LEU A 5 -12.88 1.86 -14.86
N PRO A 6 -12.59 0.63 -14.42
CA PRO A 6 -13.55 -0.16 -13.67
C PRO A 6 -13.95 0.63 -12.41
N VAL A 7 -15.21 1.07 -12.38
CA VAL A 7 -15.79 1.81 -11.27
C VAL A 7 -16.07 0.82 -10.15
N GLY A 8 -15.29 0.95 -9.07
CA GLY A 8 -15.75 0.72 -7.70
C GLY A 8 -15.71 -0.70 -7.16
N HIS A 9 -14.91 -0.87 -6.11
CA HIS A 9 -15.03 -1.85 -5.02
C HIS A 9 -14.47 -3.28 -5.17
N GLU A 10 -14.21 -3.82 -6.37
CA GLU A 10 -13.57 -5.16 -6.47
C GLU A 10 -12.04 -5.16 -6.36
N LYS A 11 -11.38 -4.00 -6.40
CA LYS A 11 -9.90 -3.89 -6.34
C LYS A 11 -9.29 -4.30 -4.99
N TYR A 12 -10.09 -4.46 -3.95
CA TYR A 12 -9.64 -4.82 -2.60
C TYR A 12 -10.24 -6.16 -2.15
N LYS A 13 -9.87 -7.26 -2.82
CA LYS A 13 -10.08 -8.63 -2.31
C LYS A 13 -8.99 -8.99 -1.29
N PRO A 14 -9.25 -10.01 -0.43
CA PRO A 14 -9.72 -9.92 0.96
C PRO A 14 -8.71 -9.27 1.93
N PHE A 15 -9.16 -9.07 3.17
CA PHE A 15 -8.61 -8.14 4.16
C PHE A 15 -7.11 -8.23 4.49
N SER A 16 -6.44 -9.38 4.31
CA SER A 16 -5.05 -9.57 4.73
C SER A 16 -4.04 -9.59 3.58
N VAL A 17 -2.86 -9.03 3.86
CA VAL A 17 -1.65 -9.00 3.05
C VAL A 17 -0.59 -9.75 3.84
N ASP A 18 -0.21 -10.93 3.35
CA ASP A 18 0.90 -11.70 3.89
C ASP A 18 2.23 -11.02 3.54
N VAL A 19 2.76 -10.24 4.48
CA VAL A 19 4.01 -9.48 4.33
C VAL A 19 5.19 -10.40 4.05
N SER A 20 5.17 -11.66 4.53
CA SER A 20 6.23 -12.63 4.28
C SER A 20 6.34 -13.03 2.79
N ARG A 21 5.29 -12.77 2.01
CA ARG A 21 5.23 -12.99 0.57
C ARG A 21 5.52 -11.74 -0.25
N ALA A 22 5.80 -10.60 0.38
CA ALA A 22 6.21 -9.40 -0.34
C ALA A 22 7.48 -9.70 -1.15
N ALA A 23 7.43 -9.38 -2.45
CA ALA A 23 8.56 -9.57 -3.36
C ALA A 23 9.68 -8.55 -3.12
N ALA A 24 9.32 -7.38 -2.59
CA ALA A 24 10.25 -6.34 -2.17
C ALA A 24 9.60 -5.44 -1.14
N THR A 25 10.42 -4.83 -0.28
CA THR A 25 10.05 -3.72 0.59
C THR A 25 10.93 -2.52 0.25
N PHE A 26 10.34 -1.33 0.28
CA PHE A 26 11.04 -0.07 0.04
C PHE A 26 10.75 0.89 1.20
N GLY A 27 11.74 1.67 1.60
CA GLY A 27 11.64 2.55 2.77
C GLY A 27 11.97 1.83 4.08
N ASP A 28 11.19 2.14 5.13
CA ASP A 28 11.39 1.57 6.46
C ASP A 28 10.93 0.11 6.52
N VAL A 29 11.57 -0.67 7.39
CA VAL A 29 11.16 -2.06 7.68
C VAL A 29 9.91 -2.04 8.56
N ASP A 30 9.78 -1.04 9.43
CA ASP A 30 8.56 -0.78 10.21
C ASP A 30 7.65 0.21 9.45
N PHE A 31 7.15 -0.27 8.31
CA PHE A 31 6.34 0.54 7.40
C PHE A 31 4.96 0.91 7.98
N ILE A 32 4.49 0.25 9.03
CA ILE A 32 3.26 0.64 9.72
C ILE A 32 3.51 1.91 10.53
N ASN A 33 4.60 1.97 11.31
CA ASN A 33 4.86 3.11 12.18
C ASN A 33 5.56 4.28 11.46
N HIS A 34 6.34 4.01 10.44
CA HIS A 34 7.18 5.02 9.76
C HIS A 34 6.81 5.24 8.30
N GLY A 35 5.85 4.48 7.79
CA GLY A 35 5.52 4.46 6.37
C GLY A 35 6.50 3.64 5.56
N GLY A 36 6.06 3.22 4.38
CA GLY A 36 6.87 2.41 3.49
C GLY A 36 6.05 1.84 2.35
N GLN A 37 6.73 1.07 1.49
CA GLN A 37 6.09 0.47 0.34
C GLN A 37 6.35 -1.04 0.26
N LEU A 38 5.30 -1.79 -0.03
CA LEU A 38 5.32 -3.25 -0.18
C LEU A 38 4.96 -3.62 -1.61
N LEU A 39 5.86 -4.33 -2.30
CA LEU A 39 5.53 -4.94 -3.58
C LEU A 39 4.99 -6.35 -3.33
N VAL A 40 3.69 -6.54 -3.53
CA VAL A 40 2.99 -7.78 -3.20
C VAL A 40 2.58 -8.50 -4.49
N PRO A 41 2.85 -9.82 -4.61
CA PRO A 41 2.34 -10.60 -5.73
C PRO A 41 0.82 -10.73 -5.65
N ASP A 42 0.14 -10.60 -6.79
CA ASP A 42 -1.28 -10.89 -6.88
C ASP A 42 -1.56 -12.38 -7.20
N ALA A 43 -2.84 -12.74 -7.30
CA ALA A 43 -3.25 -14.11 -7.59
C ALA A 43 -3.02 -14.54 -9.05
N ASP A 44 -2.96 -13.59 -9.98
CA ASP A 44 -2.77 -13.78 -11.41
C ASP A 44 -1.28 -13.84 -11.80
N GLY A 45 -0.37 -13.62 -10.84
CA GLY A 45 1.08 -13.67 -11.01
C GLY A 45 1.70 -12.31 -11.35
N ASP A 46 0.90 -11.25 -11.33
CA ASP A 46 1.36 -9.87 -11.40
C ASP A 46 1.73 -9.36 -10.00
N PHE A 47 2.01 -8.06 -9.90
CA PHE A 47 2.33 -7.40 -8.63
C PHE A 47 1.49 -6.15 -8.48
N TYR A 48 1.20 -5.78 -7.23
CA TYR A 48 0.74 -4.45 -6.86
C TYR A 48 1.67 -3.87 -5.79
N LEU A 49 1.85 -2.57 -5.83
CA LEU A 49 2.55 -1.77 -4.84
C LEU A 49 1.52 -1.24 -3.84
N GLU A 50 1.67 -1.58 -2.57
CA GLU A 50 0.99 -0.87 -1.48
C GLU A 50 1.92 0.16 -0.87
N VAL A 51 1.40 1.36 -0.66
CA VAL A 51 2.11 2.43 0.02
C VAL A 51 1.34 2.76 1.27
N ILE A 52 2.01 2.67 2.40
CA ILE A 52 1.47 2.93 3.71
C ILE A 52 2.01 4.30 4.15
N GLU A 53 1.11 5.26 4.33
CA GLU A 53 1.42 6.53 4.98
C GLU A 53 0.82 6.49 6.40
N PRO A 54 1.65 6.61 7.45
CA PRO A 54 1.14 6.73 8.81
C PRO A 54 0.36 8.04 8.97
N PRO A 55 -0.43 8.17 10.05
CA PRO A 55 -1.09 9.41 10.40
C PRO A 55 -0.08 10.56 10.48
N THR A 56 -0.55 11.77 10.24
CA THR A 56 0.30 12.98 10.33
C THR A 56 0.58 13.34 11.78
N ASP A 57 1.64 14.12 12.05
CA ASP A 57 2.01 14.54 13.42
C ASP A 57 0.87 15.29 14.16
N ASP A 58 -0.03 15.94 13.42
CA ASP A 58 -1.20 16.61 13.99
C ASP A 58 -2.21 15.61 14.62
N GLU A 59 -2.10 14.34 14.25
CA GLU A 59 -2.89 13.21 14.75
C GLU A 59 -2.14 12.43 15.85
N ALA A 60 -0.99 12.93 16.31
CA ALA A 60 -0.26 12.39 17.46
C ALA A 60 -0.40 13.31 18.70
N ARG A 61 -0.61 12.72 19.88
CA ARG A 61 -0.51 13.41 21.17
C ARG A 61 0.58 12.76 22.01
N HIS A 62 1.60 13.54 22.37
CA HIS A 62 2.70 13.11 23.25
C HIS A 62 3.49 11.89 22.77
N GLY A 63 3.53 11.64 21.46
CA GLY A 63 4.22 10.49 20.87
C GLY A 63 3.33 9.26 20.67
N ASP A 64 2.09 9.30 21.13
CA ASP A 64 1.09 8.26 20.87
C ASP A 64 0.08 8.75 19.81
N TRP A 65 -0.31 7.86 18.89
CA TRP A 65 -1.34 8.16 17.91
C TRP A 65 -2.71 8.34 18.59
N LEU A 66 -3.48 9.32 18.12
CA LEU A 66 -4.85 9.50 18.59
C LEU A 66 -5.72 8.27 18.25
N PRO A 67 -6.76 7.96 19.05
CA PRO A 67 -7.65 6.82 18.78
C PRO A 67 -8.33 6.86 17.40
N ASP A 68 -8.53 8.06 16.84
CA ASP A 68 -9.13 8.29 15.54
C ASP A 68 -8.12 8.45 14.39
N ALA A 69 -6.81 8.33 14.68
CA ALA A 69 -5.76 8.42 13.68
C ALA A 69 -5.94 7.35 12.60
N LYS A 70 -5.72 7.74 11.34
CA LYS A 70 -5.94 6.87 10.17
C LYS A 70 -4.68 6.72 9.32
N TRP A 71 -4.30 5.48 9.07
CA TRP A 71 -3.32 5.13 8.05
C TRP A 71 -3.94 5.29 6.68
N THR A 72 -3.15 5.80 5.74
CA THR A 72 -3.55 5.88 4.34
C THR A 72 -2.81 4.82 3.56
N VAL A 73 -3.56 3.92 2.92
CA VAL A 73 -2.98 2.87 2.07
C VAL A 73 -3.36 3.12 0.61
N TYR A 74 -2.37 3.48 -0.21
CA TYR A 74 -2.54 3.59 -1.66
C TYR A 74 -2.19 2.26 -2.30
N ARG A 75 -2.88 1.91 -3.39
CA ARG A 75 -2.59 0.71 -4.16
C ARG A 75 -2.42 1.03 -5.64
N VAL A 76 -1.25 0.69 -6.18
CA VAL A 76 -0.91 0.93 -7.59
C VAL A 76 -0.41 -0.35 -8.23
N THR A 77 -0.86 -0.66 -9.43
CA THR A 77 -0.27 -1.73 -10.24
C THR A 77 0.90 -1.13 -11.02
N PRO A 78 2.16 -1.51 -10.77
CA PRO A 78 3.30 -1.02 -11.53
C PRO A 78 3.29 -1.64 -12.93
N GLU A 79 2.48 -1.06 -13.82
CA GLU A 79 2.34 -1.51 -15.20
C GLU A 79 3.66 -1.37 -15.96
N ARG A 80 3.89 -2.28 -16.90
CA ARG A 80 5.04 -2.23 -17.77
C ARG A 80 4.77 -1.34 -18.97
N PHE A 81 5.74 -0.49 -19.29
CA PHE A 81 5.70 0.35 -20.48
C PHE A 81 6.71 -0.10 -21.53
N GLN A 82 6.64 0.53 -22.69
CA GLN A 82 7.64 0.47 -23.74
C GLN A 82 7.94 1.88 -24.25
N VAL A 83 9.18 2.10 -24.68
CA VAL A 83 9.58 3.35 -25.32
C VAL A 83 9.33 3.25 -26.83
N VAL A 84 8.60 4.22 -27.38
CA VAL A 84 8.36 4.32 -28.82
C VAL A 84 8.93 5.64 -29.33
N GLU A 85 9.77 5.56 -30.36
CA GLU A 85 10.25 6.75 -31.07
C GLU A 85 9.49 6.92 -32.39
N ARG A 86 8.87 8.08 -32.58
CA ARG A 86 8.19 8.43 -33.83
C ARG A 86 8.30 9.93 -34.08
N ASP A 87 8.56 10.30 -35.33
CA ASP A 87 8.67 11.70 -35.74
C ASP A 87 9.68 12.51 -34.90
N ARG A 88 10.78 11.86 -34.47
CA ARG A 88 11.83 12.39 -33.57
C ARG A 88 11.35 12.74 -32.15
N GLN A 89 10.16 12.26 -31.78
CA GLN A 89 9.65 12.33 -30.42
C GLN A 89 9.70 10.94 -29.80
N VAL A 90 9.93 10.92 -28.48
CA VAL A 90 9.94 9.70 -27.67
C VAL A 90 8.67 9.70 -26.85
N TYR A 91 7.99 8.56 -26.76
CA TYR A 91 6.78 8.33 -25.97
C TYR A 91 6.99 7.16 -25.02
N LEU A 92 6.33 7.21 -23.86
CA LEU A 92 6.24 6.08 -22.94
C LEU A 92 4.80 5.59 -22.95
N VAL A 93 4.58 4.41 -23.55
CA VAL A 93 3.24 3.85 -23.77
C VAL A 93 3.12 2.46 -23.18
N CYS A 94 1.89 1.97 -22.96
CA CYS A 94 1.67 0.63 -22.42
C CYS A 94 2.41 -0.45 -23.22
N ALA A 95 2.91 -1.48 -22.53
CA ALA A 95 3.70 -2.55 -23.15
C ALA A 95 2.97 -3.33 -24.26
N GLU A 96 1.64 -3.27 -24.29
CA GLU A 96 0.79 -3.96 -25.27
C GLU A 96 0.53 -3.14 -26.54
N TRP A 97 0.93 -1.86 -26.55
CA TRP A 97 0.70 -0.97 -27.68
C TRP A 97 1.23 -1.54 -29.00
N LYS A 98 0.49 -1.28 -30.09
CA LYS A 98 0.87 -1.69 -31.44
C LYS A 98 0.81 -0.52 -32.42
N PRO A 99 1.68 -0.48 -33.46
CA PRO A 99 1.71 0.60 -34.44
C PRO A 99 0.42 0.84 -35.23
N ASP A 100 -0.43 -0.17 -35.34
CA ASP A 100 -1.71 -0.15 -36.06
C ASP A 100 -2.90 0.24 -35.17
N TRP A 101 -2.69 0.48 -33.88
CA TRP A 101 -3.76 0.95 -33.00
C TRP A 101 -4.28 2.33 -33.45
N PRO A 102 -5.61 2.53 -33.44
CA PRO A 102 -6.19 3.80 -33.86
C PRO A 102 -5.85 4.92 -32.87
N GLY A 103 -5.56 6.11 -33.42
CA GLY A 103 -5.28 7.35 -32.66
C GLY A 103 -3.85 7.86 -32.82
N ALA A 104 -3.60 9.07 -32.30
CA ALA A 104 -2.25 9.62 -32.22
C ALA A 104 -1.51 9.03 -31.00
N LEU A 105 -0.20 8.83 -31.13
CA LEU A 105 0.65 8.33 -30.03
C LEU A 105 0.56 9.20 -28.78
N SER A 106 0.48 10.52 -28.93
CA SER A 106 0.30 11.46 -27.83
C SER A 106 -0.97 11.25 -27.00
N THR A 107 -1.99 10.55 -27.52
CA THR A 107 -3.20 10.20 -26.75
C THR A 107 -3.05 8.93 -25.92
N ARG A 108 -1.90 8.26 -26.04
CA ARG A 108 -1.53 7.02 -25.35
C ARG A 108 -0.32 7.23 -24.44
N ASP A 109 0.20 8.44 -24.42
CA ASP A 109 1.33 8.82 -23.60
C ASP A 109 0.86 8.90 -22.15
N GLU A 110 1.72 8.44 -21.25
CA GLU A 110 1.39 8.53 -19.83
C GLU A 110 1.37 9.98 -19.37
N TRP A 111 0.46 10.28 -18.45
CA TRP A 111 0.22 11.66 -17.97
C TRP A 111 1.48 12.30 -17.38
N PHE A 112 2.44 11.48 -16.96
CA PHE A 112 3.71 11.89 -16.39
C PHE A 112 4.88 11.97 -17.38
N HIS A 113 4.69 11.52 -18.62
CA HIS A 113 5.79 11.36 -19.59
C HIS A 113 6.51 12.67 -19.90
N GLU A 114 5.77 13.77 -20.08
CA GLU A 114 6.33 15.10 -20.37
C GLU A 114 7.23 15.64 -19.25
N HIS A 115 7.21 15.02 -18.08
CA HIS A 115 7.96 15.45 -16.90
C HIS A 115 9.00 14.43 -16.42
N LEU A 116 9.25 13.36 -17.17
CA LEU A 116 10.22 12.33 -16.77
C LEU A 116 11.62 12.88 -16.52
N ASP A 117 12.02 13.95 -17.23
CA ASP A 117 13.30 14.62 -16.98
C ASP A 117 13.35 15.23 -15.57
N ASN A 118 12.29 15.92 -15.16
CA ASN A 118 12.20 16.54 -13.83
C ASN A 118 12.11 15.49 -12.72
N ILE A 119 11.39 14.39 -12.97
CA ILE A 119 11.26 13.27 -12.02
C ILE A 119 12.63 12.59 -11.85
N ALA A 120 13.34 12.32 -12.95
CA ALA A 120 14.67 11.74 -12.90
C ALA A 120 15.66 12.65 -12.16
N GLU A 121 15.62 13.97 -12.43
CA GLU A 121 16.44 14.95 -11.73
C GLU A 121 16.14 14.98 -10.23
N SER A 122 14.86 14.94 -9.80
CA SER A 122 14.53 14.92 -8.37
C SER A 122 14.98 13.67 -7.62
N MET A 123 15.33 12.61 -8.36
CA MET A 123 15.81 11.34 -7.81
C MET A 123 17.33 11.16 -8.02
N ASP A 124 18.04 12.21 -8.44
CA ASP A 124 19.47 12.16 -8.78
C ASP A 124 19.82 11.02 -9.77
N MET A 125 18.94 10.76 -10.74
CA MET A 125 19.10 9.67 -11.72
C MET A 125 19.04 10.17 -13.17
N GLU A 126 19.59 9.38 -14.10
CA GLU A 126 19.47 9.70 -15.53
C GLU A 126 18.08 9.34 -16.08
N LEU A 127 17.52 10.17 -16.97
CA LEU A 127 16.25 9.90 -17.67
C LEU A 127 16.23 8.50 -18.33
N ALA A 128 17.35 8.11 -18.95
CA ALA A 128 17.47 6.82 -19.61
C ALA A 128 17.31 5.65 -18.63
N GLU A 129 17.77 5.81 -17.40
CA GLU A 129 17.60 4.82 -16.35
C GLU A 129 16.16 4.75 -15.85
N LEU A 130 15.50 5.90 -15.63
CA LEU A 130 14.10 5.92 -15.22
C LEU A 130 13.21 5.23 -16.26
N ARG A 131 13.43 5.50 -17.56
CA ARG A 131 12.74 4.81 -18.66
C ARG A 131 13.02 3.31 -18.67
N ARG A 132 14.26 2.89 -18.38
CA ARG A 132 14.63 1.48 -18.27
C ARG A 132 13.81 0.78 -17.18
N TRP A 133 13.64 1.42 -16.02
CA TRP A 133 12.85 0.87 -14.91
C TRP A 133 11.39 0.66 -15.30
N PHE A 134 10.75 1.65 -15.93
CA PHE A 134 9.37 1.51 -16.46
C PHE A 134 9.22 0.37 -17.49
N CYS A 135 10.25 0.10 -18.28
CA CYS A 135 10.24 -0.93 -19.31
C CYS A 135 10.62 -2.33 -18.79
N SER A 136 11.00 -2.44 -17.50
CA SER A 136 11.55 -3.67 -16.95
C SER A 136 10.52 -4.80 -16.86
N VAL A 137 11.00 -6.03 -17.06
CA VAL A 137 10.22 -7.24 -16.75
C VAL A 137 10.17 -7.50 -15.24
N ALA A 138 11.13 -6.99 -14.47
CA ALA A 138 11.17 -7.14 -13.03
C ALA A 138 10.19 -6.17 -12.36
N GLY A 139 9.26 -6.71 -11.56
CA GLY A 139 8.26 -5.92 -10.84
C GLY A 139 8.88 -4.88 -9.90
N ALA A 140 9.99 -5.23 -9.24
CA ALA A 140 10.69 -4.33 -8.32
C ALA A 140 11.27 -3.08 -9.00
N GLU A 141 11.87 -3.23 -10.19
CA GLU A 141 12.37 -2.07 -10.94
C GLU A 141 11.20 -1.18 -11.39
N ARG A 142 10.09 -1.78 -11.84
CA ARG A 142 8.90 -0.99 -12.18
C ARG A 142 8.35 -0.26 -10.96
N ALA A 143 8.25 -0.92 -9.80
CA ALA A 143 7.79 -0.30 -8.57
C ALA A 143 8.63 0.93 -8.20
N MET A 144 9.96 0.86 -8.33
CA MET A 144 10.84 2.01 -8.12
C MET A 144 10.55 3.19 -9.06
N ALA A 145 10.20 2.92 -10.32
CA ALA A 145 9.80 3.99 -11.25
C ALA A 145 8.51 4.69 -10.82
N TYR A 146 7.53 3.93 -10.33
CA TYR A 146 6.29 4.49 -9.80
C TYR A 146 6.50 5.26 -8.49
N ILE A 147 7.36 4.75 -7.60
CA ILE A 147 7.80 5.47 -6.39
C ILE A 147 8.44 6.80 -6.79
N ALA A 148 9.34 6.84 -7.77
CA ALA A 148 9.95 8.08 -8.24
C ALA A 148 8.92 9.14 -8.69
N VAL A 149 7.90 8.73 -9.44
CA VAL A 149 6.81 9.64 -9.85
C VAL A 149 6.02 10.13 -8.63
N ALA A 150 5.71 9.23 -7.70
CA ALA A 150 4.91 9.54 -6.54
C ALA A 150 5.65 10.41 -5.51
N GLU A 151 6.96 10.24 -5.32
CA GLU A 151 7.77 11.13 -4.50
C GLU A 151 7.84 12.55 -5.12
N HIS A 152 7.78 12.64 -6.45
CA HIS A 152 7.80 13.93 -7.14
C HIS A 152 6.46 14.70 -7.06
N TRP A 153 5.31 14.02 -7.07
CA TRP A 153 3.99 14.68 -7.12
C TRP A 153 2.97 14.27 -6.06
N GLY A 154 3.24 13.23 -5.29
CA GLY A 154 2.35 12.65 -4.29
C GLY A 154 1.55 11.44 -4.78
N TRP A 155 1.38 10.47 -3.89
CA TRP A 155 0.65 9.22 -4.11
C TRP A 155 -0.83 9.41 -4.46
N CYS A 156 -1.43 10.52 -4.05
CA CYS A 156 -2.82 10.87 -4.35
C CYS A 156 -3.11 11.06 -5.85
N ASN A 157 -2.09 11.26 -6.69
CA ASN A 157 -2.26 11.31 -8.16
C ASN A 157 -2.43 9.93 -8.79
N PHE A 158 -1.94 8.87 -8.13
CA PHE A 158 -2.06 7.49 -8.61
C PHE A 158 -3.36 6.83 -8.14
N ASP A 159 -3.71 7.01 -6.88
CA ASP A 159 -4.88 6.40 -6.27
C ASP A 159 -5.75 7.48 -5.61
N HIS A 160 -6.89 7.76 -6.26
CA HIS A 160 -7.86 8.75 -5.81
C HIS A 160 -8.82 8.19 -4.75
N TYR A 161 -8.74 6.89 -4.44
CA TYR A 161 -9.59 6.21 -3.47
C TYR A 161 -8.75 5.36 -2.51
N PRO A 162 -7.74 5.94 -1.84
CA PRO A 162 -6.90 5.18 -0.93
C PRO A 162 -7.73 4.66 0.25
N LEU A 163 -7.32 3.52 0.81
CA LEU A 163 -7.93 3.02 2.03
C LEU A 163 -7.53 3.91 3.21
N LYS A 164 -8.48 4.13 4.12
CA LYS A 164 -8.26 4.81 5.39
C LYS A 164 -8.52 3.83 6.50
N LEU A 165 -7.47 3.38 7.17
CA LEU A 165 -7.52 2.29 8.15
C LEU A 165 -7.21 2.82 9.55
N THR A 166 -7.92 2.35 10.56
CA THR A 166 -7.50 2.46 11.97
C THR A 166 -6.22 1.67 12.21
N MET A 167 -5.60 1.90 13.37
CA MET A 167 -4.49 1.08 13.86
C MET A 167 -4.86 -0.42 13.88
N HIS A 168 -6.05 -0.76 14.39
CA HIS A 168 -6.50 -2.16 14.42
C HIS A 168 -6.61 -2.74 13.00
N GLU A 169 -7.27 -2.02 12.08
CA GLU A 169 -7.46 -2.47 10.70
C GLU A 169 -6.15 -2.60 9.93
N VAL A 170 -5.17 -1.70 10.13
CA VAL A 170 -3.87 -1.79 9.44
C VAL A 170 -3.04 -2.97 9.97
N HIS A 171 -3.03 -3.23 11.28
CA HIS A 171 -2.35 -4.40 11.84
C HIS A 171 -3.04 -5.72 11.48
N GLU A 172 -4.38 -5.76 11.44
CA GLU A 172 -5.14 -6.91 10.94
C GLU A 172 -4.83 -7.18 9.48
N ARG A 173 -4.76 -6.12 8.66
CA ARG A 173 -4.38 -6.21 7.26
C ARG A 173 -3.00 -6.83 7.07
N TYR A 174 -1.99 -6.41 7.81
CA TYR A 174 -0.61 -6.88 7.60
C TYR A 174 -0.21 -8.06 8.50
N GLU A 175 -1.20 -8.74 9.12
CA GLU A 175 -1.01 -9.89 10.00
C GLU A 175 -0.06 -9.62 11.17
N GLN A 176 0.00 -8.36 11.62
CA GLN A 176 0.86 -7.87 12.71
C GLN A 176 0.04 -7.49 13.94
N VAL A 177 -1.11 -8.13 14.17
CA VAL A 177 -2.04 -7.81 15.29
C VAL A 177 -1.35 -7.87 16.66
N HIS A 178 -0.31 -8.70 16.81
CA HIS A 178 0.46 -8.79 18.04
C HIS A 178 1.30 -7.54 18.35
N ASP A 179 1.66 -6.77 17.32
CA ASP A 179 2.44 -5.53 17.46
C ASP A 179 1.53 -4.30 17.64
N CYS A 180 0.21 -4.49 17.56
CA CYS A 180 -0.77 -3.42 17.73
C CYS A 180 -0.96 -3.09 19.20
N THR A 181 -0.75 -1.82 19.57
CA THR A 181 -0.87 -1.32 20.95
C THR A 181 -2.25 -0.73 21.25
N CYS A 182 -3.23 -0.85 20.35
CA CYS A 182 -4.58 -0.35 20.60
C CYS A 182 -5.25 -1.14 21.74
N GLU A 183 -6.28 -0.56 22.36
CA GLU A 183 -7.00 -1.20 23.47
C GLU A 183 -7.54 -2.58 23.06
N ARG A 184 -8.15 -2.68 21.87
CA ARG A 184 -8.68 -3.92 21.32
C ARG A 184 -7.63 -5.03 21.21
N CYS A 185 -6.48 -4.74 20.59
CA CYS A 185 -5.40 -5.70 20.42
C CYS A 185 -4.75 -6.06 21.75
N THR A 186 -4.58 -5.08 22.65
CA THR A 186 -4.08 -5.33 24.00
C THR A 186 -4.97 -6.31 24.76
N LEU A 187 -6.30 -6.12 24.73
CA LEU A 187 -7.26 -7.03 25.37
C LEU A 187 -7.26 -8.42 24.71
N LEU A 188 -7.18 -8.49 23.38
CA LEU A 188 -7.11 -9.76 22.64
C LEU A 188 -5.81 -10.52 22.94
N ASN A 189 -4.66 -9.86 22.92
CA ASN A 189 -3.37 -10.47 23.25
C ASN A 189 -3.38 -10.98 24.69
N ARG A 190 -3.85 -10.16 25.65
CA ARG A 190 -3.98 -10.57 27.05
C ARG A 190 -4.90 -11.78 27.22
N LYS A 191 -6.04 -11.81 26.52
CA LYS A 191 -6.94 -12.96 26.51
C LYS A 191 -6.26 -14.22 25.95
N THR A 192 -5.52 -14.10 24.86
CA THR A 192 -4.77 -15.21 24.26
C THR A 192 -3.70 -15.73 25.22
N GLU A 193 -2.90 -14.84 25.83
CA GLU A 193 -1.90 -15.21 26.83
C GLU A 193 -2.51 -16.01 27.99
N LEU A 194 -3.66 -15.57 28.51
CA LEU A 194 -4.37 -16.30 29.57
C LEU A 194 -4.92 -17.64 29.06
N ALA A 195 -5.45 -17.70 27.84
CA ALA A 195 -5.99 -18.93 27.27
C ALA A 195 -4.90 -20.00 26.97
N GLU A 196 -3.66 -19.58 26.74
CA GLU A 196 -2.53 -20.47 26.44
C GLU A 196 -1.79 -20.98 27.70
N LYS A 197 -2.11 -20.44 28.89
CA LYS A 197 -1.53 -20.94 30.15
C LYS A 197 -2.11 -22.30 30.52
N ASP A 198 -1.22 -23.23 30.89
CA ASP A 198 -1.60 -24.57 31.35
C ASP A 198 -2.38 -24.54 32.68
N ASP A 199 -2.04 -23.60 33.57
CA ASP A 199 -2.69 -23.39 34.87
C ASP A 199 -2.93 -21.89 35.09
N LEU A 200 -4.17 -21.53 35.40
CA LEU A 200 -4.59 -20.17 35.77
C LEU A 200 -4.95 -20.13 37.26
N ASP A 201 -4.54 -19.06 37.95
CA ASP A 201 -5.02 -18.81 39.30
C ASP A 201 -6.44 -18.20 39.32
N GLU A 202 -6.99 -17.95 40.52
CA GLU A 202 -8.36 -17.44 40.68
C GLU A 202 -8.54 -16.03 40.09
N ASP A 203 -7.52 -15.18 40.20
CA ASP A 203 -7.56 -13.81 39.69
C ASP A 203 -7.47 -13.83 38.15
N GLU A 204 -6.60 -14.66 37.60
CA GLU A 204 -6.44 -14.84 36.15
C GLU A 204 -7.68 -15.47 35.49
N LEU A 205 -8.36 -16.39 36.16
CA LEU A 205 -9.65 -16.93 35.71
C LEU A 205 -10.75 -15.87 35.70
N ALA A 206 -10.78 -14.99 36.72
CA ALA A 206 -11.72 -13.89 36.78
C ALA A 206 -11.45 -12.85 35.68
N GLU A 207 -10.18 -12.50 35.45
CA GLU A 207 -9.76 -11.61 34.36
C GLU A 207 -10.16 -12.20 32.99
N LEU A 208 -9.88 -13.48 32.76
CA LEU A 208 -10.27 -14.15 31.50
C LEU A 208 -11.79 -14.15 31.29
N ALA A 209 -12.58 -14.33 32.36
CA ALA A 209 -14.03 -14.24 32.31
C ALA A 209 -14.49 -12.82 31.92
N GLU A 210 -13.91 -11.77 32.53
CA GLU A 210 -14.20 -10.37 32.18
C GLU A 210 -13.86 -10.09 30.72
N LEU A 211 -12.69 -10.52 30.25
CA LEU A 211 -12.27 -10.34 28.85
C LEU A 211 -13.21 -11.06 27.87
N ASN A 212 -13.75 -12.23 28.24
CA ASN A 212 -14.74 -12.96 27.44
C ASN A 212 -16.07 -12.23 27.31
N GLU A 213 -16.44 -11.36 28.25
CA GLU A 213 -17.64 -10.53 28.17
C GLU A 213 -17.36 -9.18 27.49
N ARG A 214 -16.25 -8.53 27.83
CA ARG A 214 -15.89 -7.18 27.36
C ARG A 214 -15.55 -7.15 25.88
N ILE A 215 -14.77 -8.11 25.39
CA ILE A 215 -14.29 -8.09 24.00
C ILE A 215 -15.46 -8.20 23.00
N PRO A 216 -16.40 -9.16 23.11
CA PRO A 216 -17.56 -9.20 22.23
C PRO A 216 -18.39 -7.92 22.24
N ALA A 217 -18.66 -7.35 23.43
CA ALA A 217 -19.42 -6.11 23.56
C ALA A 217 -18.74 -4.91 22.88
N MET A 218 -17.41 -4.85 22.94
CA MET A 218 -16.62 -3.83 22.24
C MET A 218 -16.69 -4.02 20.72
N LEU A 219 -16.58 -5.27 20.22
CA LEU A 219 -16.71 -5.57 18.79
C LEU A 219 -18.10 -5.22 18.25
N GLU A 220 -19.16 -5.51 19.01
CA GLU A 220 -20.54 -5.17 18.64
C GLU A 220 -20.78 -3.65 18.61
N ALA A 221 -20.00 -2.85 19.34
CA ALA A 221 -20.13 -1.39 19.37
C ALA A 221 -19.43 -0.69 18.19
N GLU A 222 -18.54 -1.40 17.49
CA GLU A 222 -17.79 -0.91 16.33
C GLU A 222 -18.52 -1.18 14.99
N GLU A 223 -19.52 -2.08 14.97
CA GLU A 223 -20.39 -2.41 13.83
C GLU A 223 -21.56 -1.42 13.64
#